data_AF-A0A382H9T5-F1
#
_entry.id   AF-A0A382H9T5-F1
#
_cell.length_a   1.000
_cell.length_b   1.000
_cell.length_c   1.000
_cell.angle_alpha   90.00
_cell.angle_beta   90.00
_cell.angle_gamma   90.00
#
_symmetry.space_group_name_H-M   'P 1'
#
loop_
_entity.id
_entity.type
_entity.pdbx_description
1 polymer ?
#
loop_
_entity_poly.entity_id
_entity_poly.type
_entity_poly.pdbx_seq_one_letter_code
_entity_poly.pdbx_strand_id
1 'polypeptide(L)'
;MPKHSPGKVEGGNVLYHYLQKSLQEEDVWLFQMLVAKLVVGLGIWFPPSSYAALPIALPHVVRDPDCRGSGDADQWSSPNSEGYVRDDNSLVKALVRSFTVSSSAFAGYRNRKLGTGFVSAHAWRTTSDGGHASRNPLTNSFWPNLVWLPANVAKLTDREGSFAQTFVQAISFKIYRGVEVHPQLRPFVEEAWSLLPAVSGIPDQALPDVEDLNFFDVPSSFLVKRLEKVRSVSEGLGRVEEELPVEGKVVSSRYTKGLADLKPKAAGRLREHLDRYAAGVEAALPSV
;
A
#
# COMPACT_ATOMS: atom_id res chain seq x y z
N MET A 1 -37.97 27.30 -17.02
CA MET A 1 -36.60 27.32 -16.45
C MET A 1 -36.40 26.08 -15.60
N PRO A 2 -35.33 25.29 -15.81
CA PRO A 2 -35.05 24.16 -14.93
C PRO A 2 -34.73 24.71 -13.53
N LYS A 3 -35.49 24.27 -12.52
CA LYS A 3 -35.12 24.52 -11.12
C LYS A 3 -33.89 23.68 -10.82
N HIS A 4 -32.71 24.29 -10.81
CA HIS A 4 -31.56 23.67 -10.16
C HIS A 4 -31.83 23.70 -8.65
N SER A 5 -32.03 22.52 -8.07
CA SER A 5 -31.99 22.36 -6.63
C SER A 5 -30.62 22.84 -6.13
N PRO A 6 -30.56 23.67 -5.07
CA PRO A 6 -29.29 24.09 -4.52
C PRO A 6 -28.48 22.86 -4.09
N GLY A 7 -27.23 22.76 -4.56
CA GLY A 7 -26.33 21.67 -4.22
C GLY A 7 -26.03 21.63 -2.72
N LYS A 8 -25.85 20.43 -2.17
CA LYS A 8 -25.42 20.26 -0.77
C LYS A 8 -23.91 20.51 -0.67
N VAL A 9 -23.49 21.26 0.35
CA VAL A 9 -22.08 21.43 0.70
C VAL A 9 -21.75 20.51 1.87
N GLU A 10 -20.79 19.60 1.67
CA GLU A 10 -20.31 18.72 2.73
C GLU A 10 -19.05 19.31 3.38
N GLY A 11 -19.12 19.62 4.68
CA GLY A 11 -18.01 20.24 5.42
C GLY A 11 -16.68 19.47 5.31
N GLY A 12 -16.74 18.14 5.27
CA GLY A 12 -15.57 17.27 5.08
C GLY A 12 -14.89 17.36 3.70
N ASN A 13 -15.45 18.12 2.76
CA ASN A 13 -14.85 18.35 1.44
C ASN A 13 -14.42 19.82 1.23
N VAL A 14 -14.81 20.72 2.13
CA VAL A 14 -14.61 22.16 1.96
C VAL A 14 -13.13 22.52 1.87
N LEU A 15 -12.29 21.98 2.77
CA LEU A 15 -10.86 22.26 2.75
C LEU A 15 -10.21 21.80 1.43
N TYR A 16 -10.54 20.58 0.99
CA TYR A 16 -10.07 20.06 -0.30
C TYR A 16 -10.49 20.97 -1.47
N HIS A 17 -11.77 21.35 -1.51
CA HIS A 17 -12.28 22.19 -2.58
C HIS A 17 -11.67 23.59 -2.58
N TYR A 18 -11.50 24.21 -1.41
CA TYR A 18 -10.85 25.51 -1.31
C TYR A 18 -9.40 25.44 -1.81
N LEU A 19 -8.62 24.45 -1.35
CA LEU A 19 -7.23 24.29 -1.77
C LEU A 19 -7.12 24.04 -3.28
N GLN A 20 -7.91 23.10 -3.81
CA GLN A 20 -7.78 22.66 -5.20
C GLN A 20 -8.45 23.61 -6.20
N LYS A 21 -9.61 24.18 -5.89
CA LYS A 21 -10.45 24.91 -6.85
C LYS A 21 -10.39 26.43 -6.70
N SER A 22 -9.84 26.93 -5.59
CA SER A 22 -9.70 28.37 -5.38
C SER A 22 -8.22 28.71 -5.26
N LEU A 23 -7.56 28.21 -4.22
CA LEU A 23 -6.18 28.59 -3.93
C LEU A 23 -5.21 28.18 -5.04
N GLN A 24 -5.36 26.99 -5.64
CA GLN A 24 -4.51 26.56 -6.74
C GLN A 24 -4.59 27.50 -7.97
N GLU A 25 -5.76 28.10 -8.23
CA GLU A 25 -5.98 29.02 -9.35
C GLU A 25 -5.52 30.45 -9.02
N GLU A 26 -5.77 30.89 -7.78
CA GLU A 26 -5.46 32.24 -7.30
C GLU A 26 -3.96 32.42 -6.97
N ASP A 27 -3.35 31.43 -6.31
CA ASP A 27 -1.95 31.46 -5.87
C ASP A 27 -1.36 30.03 -5.83
N VAL A 28 -0.82 29.60 -6.96
CA VAL A 28 -0.21 28.28 -7.12
C VAL A 28 0.96 28.04 -6.15
N TRP A 29 1.72 29.08 -5.79
CA TRP A 29 2.89 28.93 -4.92
C TRP A 29 2.47 28.69 -3.47
N LEU A 30 1.49 29.47 -2.98
CA LEU A 30 0.92 29.27 -1.66
C LEU A 30 0.23 27.90 -1.57
N PHE A 31 -0.50 27.49 -2.62
CA PHE A 31 -1.06 26.14 -2.72
C PHE A 31 0.02 25.06 -2.59
N GLN A 32 1.07 25.11 -3.41
CA GLN A 32 2.14 24.10 -3.38
C GLN A 32 2.85 24.05 -2.03
N MET A 33 3.20 25.21 -1.45
CA MET A 33 3.82 25.28 -0.13
C MET A 33 2.93 24.65 0.95
N LEU A 34 1.63 24.94 0.95
CA LEU A 34 0.70 24.44 1.94
C LEU A 34 0.45 22.94 1.77
N VAL A 35 0.30 22.45 0.53
CA VAL A 35 0.21 21.02 0.22
C VAL A 35 1.46 20.29 0.69
N ALA A 36 2.66 20.82 0.41
CA ALA A 36 3.91 20.23 0.87
C ALA A 36 3.95 20.14 2.40
N LYS A 37 3.62 21.22 3.12
CA LYS A 37 3.54 21.23 4.58
C LYS A 37 2.53 20.22 5.13
N LEU A 38 1.37 20.06 4.48
CA LEU A 38 0.36 19.06 4.89
C LEU A 38 0.88 17.63 4.68
N VAL A 39 1.49 17.34 3.53
CA VAL A 39 2.04 16.01 3.23
C VAL A 39 3.18 15.66 4.18
N VAL A 40 4.14 16.56 4.39
CA VAL A 40 5.27 16.34 5.31
C VAL A 40 4.80 16.20 6.75
N GLY A 41 3.96 17.14 7.20
CA GLY A 41 3.53 17.20 8.60
C GLY A 41 2.56 16.08 8.98
N LEU A 42 1.71 15.62 8.06
CA LEU A 42 0.60 14.71 8.37
C LEU A 42 0.70 13.34 7.67
N GLY A 43 1.60 13.19 6.70
CA GLY A 43 1.88 11.90 6.06
C GLY A 43 2.62 10.98 7.01
N ILE A 44 2.16 9.73 7.10
CA ILE A 44 2.77 8.69 7.93
C ILE A 44 3.20 7.55 7.03
N TRP A 45 4.49 7.28 7.05
CA TRP A 45 5.17 6.30 6.21
C TRP A 45 5.54 5.07 7.01
N PHE A 46 5.95 4.02 6.32
CA PHE A 46 6.62 2.93 6.99
C PHE A 46 8.13 3.21 7.14
N PRO A 47 8.79 2.73 8.20
CA PRO A 47 10.19 3.02 8.43
C PRO A 47 11.09 2.30 7.40
N PRO A 48 12.19 2.94 6.93
CA PRO A 48 13.15 2.32 6.01
C PRO A 48 13.66 0.94 6.45
N SER A 49 13.90 0.77 7.75
CA SER A 49 14.39 -0.49 8.33
C SER A 49 13.44 -1.66 8.08
N SER A 50 12.14 -1.44 8.22
CA SER A 50 11.18 -2.51 8.02
C SER A 50 10.84 -2.71 6.54
N TYR A 51 11.08 -1.71 5.67
CA TYR A 51 11.08 -1.89 4.21
C TYR A 51 12.23 -2.82 3.77
N ALA A 52 13.42 -2.63 4.34
CA ALA A 52 14.58 -3.48 4.06
C ALA A 52 14.32 -4.96 4.39
N ALA A 53 13.53 -5.23 5.44
CA ALA A 53 13.17 -6.58 5.86
C ALA A 53 11.94 -7.16 5.13
N LEU A 54 10.93 -6.34 4.84
CA LEU A 54 9.65 -6.77 4.24
C LEU A 54 9.13 -5.70 3.26
N PRO A 55 9.66 -5.65 2.03
CA PRO A 55 9.32 -4.56 1.10
C PRO A 55 7.87 -4.60 0.59
N ILE A 56 7.28 -5.78 0.48
CA ILE A 56 5.89 -6.05 0.07
C ILE A 56 5.18 -6.76 1.22
N ALA A 57 4.20 -6.10 1.86
CA ALA A 57 3.60 -6.61 3.09
C ALA A 57 2.64 -7.80 2.88
N LEU A 58 2.01 -7.86 1.70
CA LEU A 58 0.96 -8.82 1.34
C LEU A 58 1.19 -9.32 -0.11
N PRO A 59 2.29 -10.02 -0.39
CA PRO A 59 2.65 -10.44 -1.77
C PRO A 59 1.66 -11.45 -2.38
N HIS A 60 0.76 -12.02 -1.57
CA HIS A 60 -0.27 -12.97 -1.98
C HIS A 60 -1.66 -12.33 -2.14
N VAL A 61 -1.77 -10.99 -2.03
CA VAL A 61 -3.06 -10.27 -2.08
C VAL A 61 -3.11 -9.36 -3.30
N VAL A 62 -4.23 -9.42 -4.02
CA VAL A 62 -4.56 -8.53 -5.13
C VAL A 62 -5.77 -7.67 -4.78
N ARG A 63 -5.74 -6.39 -5.13
CA ARG A 63 -6.90 -5.52 -4.97
C ARG A 63 -7.89 -5.76 -6.09
N ASP A 64 -9.10 -6.14 -5.72
CA ASP A 64 -10.23 -6.33 -6.61
C ASP A 64 -11.42 -5.50 -6.07
N PRO A 65 -11.70 -4.32 -6.64
CA PRO A 65 -12.81 -3.48 -6.20
C PRO A 65 -14.19 -4.13 -6.34
N ASP A 66 -14.31 -5.11 -7.24
CA ASP A 66 -15.57 -5.72 -7.62
C ASP A 66 -15.77 -7.08 -6.92
N CYS A 67 -14.86 -7.48 -6.02
CA CYS A 67 -14.97 -8.74 -5.30
C CYS A 67 -16.08 -8.77 -4.23
N ARG A 68 -16.68 -7.62 -3.90
CA ARG A 68 -17.78 -7.53 -2.92
C ARG A 68 -19.12 -7.72 -3.63
N GLY A 69 -19.91 -8.67 -3.13
CA GLY A 69 -21.26 -8.95 -3.61
C GLY A 69 -22.18 -9.41 -2.48
N SER A 70 -23.37 -9.90 -2.84
CA SER A 70 -24.28 -10.59 -1.91
C SER A 70 -24.19 -12.10 -2.07
N GLY A 71 -24.21 -12.84 -0.95
CA GLY A 71 -24.19 -14.31 -0.96
C GLY A 71 -22.98 -14.89 -1.70
N ASP A 72 -23.24 -15.75 -2.68
CA ASP A 72 -22.21 -16.45 -3.47
C ASP A 72 -21.46 -15.53 -4.45
N ALA A 73 -21.99 -14.32 -4.72
CA ALA A 73 -21.28 -13.30 -5.49
C ALA A 73 -20.21 -12.57 -4.67
N ASP A 74 -20.19 -12.73 -3.34
CA ASP A 74 -19.12 -12.18 -2.49
C ASP A 74 -17.84 -13.01 -2.62
N GLN A 75 -16.93 -12.49 -3.44
CA GLN A 75 -15.64 -13.07 -3.73
C GLN A 75 -14.51 -12.47 -2.89
N TRP A 76 -14.81 -11.58 -1.94
CA TRP A 76 -13.82 -11.03 -1.03
C TRP A 76 -13.11 -12.13 -0.25
N SER A 77 -11.79 -12.12 -0.19
CA SER A 77 -10.98 -13.18 0.44
C SER A 77 -11.11 -14.57 -0.23
N SER A 78 -11.59 -14.66 -1.47
CA SER A 78 -11.45 -15.87 -2.32
C SER A 78 -10.21 -15.75 -3.22
N PRO A 79 -9.65 -16.85 -3.76
CA PRO A 79 -8.59 -16.74 -4.75
C PRO A 79 -9.13 -16.17 -6.07
N ASN A 80 -8.26 -15.51 -6.85
CA ASN A 80 -8.48 -15.28 -8.27
C ASN A 80 -7.95 -16.48 -9.10
N SER A 81 -8.01 -16.39 -10.43
CA SER A 81 -7.54 -17.44 -11.34
C SER A 81 -6.02 -17.73 -11.28
N GLU A 82 -5.25 -16.83 -10.67
CA GLU A 82 -3.81 -16.97 -10.47
C GLU A 82 -3.46 -17.38 -9.03
N GLY A 83 -4.46 -17.54 -8.16
CA GLY A 83 -4.31 -17.93 -6.77
C GLY A 83 -4.16 -16.77 -5.79
N TYR A 84 -4.09 -15.51 -6.22
CA TYR A 84 -4.02 -14.37 -5.29
C TYR A 84 -5.32 -14.21 -4.50
N VAL A 85 -5.21 -13.87 -3.21
CA VAL A 85 -6.35 -13.50 -2.37
C VAL A 85 -6.92 -12.16 -2.86
N ARG A 86 -8.21 -12.13 -3.21
CA ARG A 86 -8.91 -10.90 -3.58
C ARG A 86 -9.29 -10.06 -2.36
N ASP A 87 -9.02 -8.76 -2.42
CA ASP A 87 -9.34 -7.82 -1.34
C ASP A 87 -9.87 -6.48 -1.89
N ASP A 88 -10.77 -5.84 -1.16
CA ASP A 88 -11.34 -4.52 -1.45
C ASP A 88 -10.49 -3.36 -0.87
N ASN A 89 -9.20 -3.63 -0.64
CA ASN A 89 -8.23 -2.80 0.10
C ASN A 89 -8.38 -2.82 1.64
N SER A 90 -9.25 -3.67 2.20
CA SER A 90 -9.39 -3.81 3.66
C SER A 90 -8.15 -4.39 4.34
N LEU A 91 -7.42 -5.31 3.68
CA LEU A 91 -6.24 -5.95 4.25
C LEU A 91 -5.06 -4.97 4.35
N VAL A 92 -4.87 -4.12 3.33
CA VAL A 92 -3.86 -3.05 3.35
C VAL A 92 -4.19 -2.04 4.46
N LYS A 93 -5.45 -1.58 4.56
CA LYS A 93 -5.90 -0.69 5.63
C LYS A 93 -5.70 -1.30 7.02
N ALA A 94 -5.78 -2.61 7.14
CA ALA A 94 -5.62 -3.31 8.42
C ALA A 94 -4.17 -3.42 8.89
N LEU A 95 -3.16 -3.23 8.01
CA LEU A 95 -1.74 -3.38 8.33
C LEU A 95 -1.32 -2.56 9.55
N VAL A 96 -1.79 -1.31 9.63
CA VAL A 96 -1.29 -0.33 10.60
C VAL A 96 -2.14 -0.18 11.86
N ARG A 97 -3.23 -0.95 12.01
CA ARG A 97 -4.23 -0.76 13.09
C ARG A 97 -3.63 -0.80 14.50
N SER A 98 -2.59 -1.60 14.69
CA SER A 98 -1.93 -1.76 15.99
C SER A 98 -0.71 -0.87 16.19
N PHE A 99 -0.23 -0.19 15.13
CA PHE A 99 1.03 0.55 15.17
C PHE A 99 0.84 1.90 15.85
N THR A 100 1.84 2.29 16.63
CA THR A 100 2.00 3.68 17.06
C THR A 100 2.77 4.45 15.99
N VAL A 101 2.84 5.77 16.15
CA VAL A 101 3.58 6.65 15.24
C VAL A 101 4.73 7.30 16.00
N SER A 102 5.94 7.14 15.46
CA SER A 102 7.09 7.98 15.79
C SER A 102 7.05 9.22 14.90
N SER A 103 7.11 10.39 15.52
CA SER A 103 6.87 11.66 14.84
C SER A 103 7.78 12.77 15.35
N SER A 104 8.64 13.26 14.45
CA SER A 104 9.36 14.52 14.55
C SER A 104 8.50 15.69 14.04
N ALA A 105 7.77 15.48 12.93
CA ALA A 105 7.02 16.51 12.21
C ALA A 105 5.80 17.07 12.97
N PHE A 106 5.06 16.24 13.71
CA PHE A 106 3.81 16.62 14.34
C PHE A 106 3.63 15.95 15.71
N ALA A 107 3.83 16.73 16.77
CA ALA A 107 3.77 16.25 18.16
C ALA A 107 2.47 15.50 18.51
N GLY A 108 1.36 15.78 17.82
CA GLY A 108 0.08 15.09 18.02
C GLY A 108 0.08 13.60 17.65
N TYR A 109 1.05 13.12 16.87
CA TYR A 109 1.15 11.71 16.49
C TYR A 109 2.01 10.86 17.43
N ARG A 110 2.93 11.46 18.19
CA ARG A 110 3.93 10.72 18.98
C ARG A 110 3.29 9.68 19.90
N ASN A 111 3.69 8.42 19.73
CA ASN A 111 3.21 7.26 20.51
C ASN A 111 1.68 7.07 20.46
N ARG A 112 1.00 7.57 19.42
CA ARG A 112 -0.44 7.39 19.21
C ARG A 112 -0.70 6.37 18.11
N LYS A 113 -1.78 5.60 18.27
CA LYS A 113 -2.34 4.76 17.21
C LYS A 113 -3.25 5.60 16.30
N LEU A 114 -3.41 5.16 15.06
CA LEU A 114 -4.36 5.80 14.15
C LEU A 114 -5.80 5.60 14.60
N GLY A 115 -6.54 6.71 14.61
CA GLY A 115 -7.99 6.73 14.74
C GLY A 115 -8.69 6.61 13.38
N THR A 116 -9.92 7.09 13.32
CA THR A 116 -10.69 7.19 12.08
C THR A 116 -10.26 8.40 11.24
N GLY A 117 -10.66 8.43 9.97
CA GLY A 117 -10.41 9.57 9.07
C GLY A 117 -9.06 9.56 8.35
N PHE A 118 -8.27 8.50 8.51
CA PHE A 118 -7.07 8.26 7.70
C PHE A 118 -7.37 7.37 6.49
N VAL A 119 -6.63 7.61 5.41
CA VAL A 119 -6.70 6.87 4.14
C VAL A 119 -5.32 6.30 3.84
N SER A 120 -5.27 5.02 3.50
CA SER A 120 -4.11 4.40 2.86
C SER A 120 -4.06 4.88 1.41
N ALA A 121 -3.27 5.91 1.13
CA ALA A 121 -3.09 6.45 -0.20
C ALA A 121 -1.94 5.74 -0.90
N HIS A 122 -2.12 5.47 -2.19
CA HIS A 122 -1.06 4.93 -3.04
C HIS A 122 -0.30 6.09 -3.70
N ALA A 123 1.02 6.15 -3.50
CA ALA A 123 1.86 7.23 -4.03
C ALA A 123 1.82 7.28 -5.57
N TRP A 124 1.85 6.10 -6.20
CA TRP A 124 1.57 5.91 -7.62
C TRP A 124 0.19 5.29 -7.79
N ARG A 125 -0.62 5.87 -8.68
CA ARG A 125 -1.95 5.32 -9.00
C ARG A 125 -1.91 4.44 -10.25
N THR A 126 -1.01 4.75 -11.18
CA THR A 126 -0.79 4.03 -12.42
C THR A 126 0.53 3.27 -12.41
N THR A 127 0.58 2.19 -13.17
CA THR A 127 1.84 1.51 -13.53
C THR A 127 2.40 2.07 -14.84
N SER A 128 3.67 1.81 -15.12
CA SER A 128 4.37 2.28 -16.33
C SER A 128 3.71 1.82 -17.64
N ASP A 129 2.96 0.72 -17.61
CA ASP A 129 2.18 0.17 -18.73
C ASP A 129 0.74 0.69 -18.80
N GLY A 130 0.36 1.66 -17.96
CA GLY A 130 -0.99 2.24 -17.92
C GLY A 130 -2.00 1.47 -17.07
N GLY A 131 -1.59 0.39 -16.40
CA GLY A 131 -2.41 -0.32 -15.42
C GLY A 131 -2.61 0.46 -14.10
N HIS A 132 -3.25 -0.19 -13.11
CA HIS A 132 -3.45 0.40 -11.78
C HIS A 132 -2.43 -0.16 -10.78
N ALA A 133 -1.56 0.68 -10.24
CA ALA A 133 -0.54 0.27 -9.27
C ALA A 133 -1.14 -0.33 -7.99
N SER A 134 -2.31 0.16 -7.56
CA SER A 134 -3.02 -0.44 -6.41
C SER A 134 -3.63 -1.81 -6.70
N ARG A 135 -3.74 -2.25 -7.97
CA ARG A 135 -4.29 -3.55 -8.36
C ARG A 135 -3.23 -4.57 -8.78
N ASN A 136 -1.99 -4.13 -9.00
CA ASN A 136 -0.89 -5.05 -9.25
C ASN A 136 -0.41 -5.67 -7.91
N PRO A 137 -0.26 -7.00 -7.80
CA PRO A 137 0.13 -7.67 -6.54
C PRO A 137 1.45 -7.17 -5.94
N LEU A 138 2.43 -6.85 -6.79
CA LEU A 138 3.74 -6.38 -6.34
C LEU A 138 3.67 -4.97 -5.77
N THR A 139 2.85 -4.08 -6.34
CA THR A 139 2.80 -2.65 -5.95
C THR A 139 1.63 -2.29 -5.03
N ASN A 140 0.64 -3.18 -4.84
CA ASN A 140 -0.54 -2.94 -4.00
C ASN A 140 -0.17 -2.77 -2.52
N SER A 141 0.76 -3.59 -2.03
CA SER A 141 1.23 -3.59 -0.64
C SER A 141 2.74 -3.31 -0.52
N PHE A 142 3.33 -2.76 -1.58
CA PHE A 142 4.70 -2.28 -1.61
C PHE A 142 4.82 -1.05 -0.72
N TRP A 143 5.72 -1.06 0.24
CA TRP A 143 5.84 0.01 1.23
C TRP A 143 6.11 1.38 0.61
N PRO A 144 6.98 1.51 -0.42
CA PRO A 144 7.14 2.77 -1.13
C PRO A 144 5.85 3.28 -1.77
N ASN A 145 4.94 2.39 -2.16
CA ASN A 145 3.68 2.80 -2.74
C ASN A 145 2.58 3.07 -1.69
N LEU A 146 2.90 3.17 -0.39
CA LEU A 146 1.90 3.37 0.65
C LEU A 146 2.26 4.53 1.58
N VAL A 147 1.30 5.42 1.77
CA VAL A 147 1.33 6.47 2.80
C VAL A 147 -0.04 6.60 3.45
N TRP A 148 -0.08 6.82 4.76
CA TRP A 148 -1.31 7.15 5.46
C TRP A 148 -1.44 8.66 5.57
N LEU A 149 -2.55 9.18 5.04
CA LEU A 149 -2.86 10.60 5.05
C LEU A 149 -4.25 10.83 5.68
N PRO A 150 -4.46 11.95 6.38
CA PRO A 150 -5.82 12.40 6.70
C PRO A 150 -6.66 12.51 5.42
N ALA A 151 -7.94 12.14 5.48
CA ALA A 151 -8.79 12.02 4.29
C ALA A 151 -8.84 13.28 3.41
N ASN A 152 -8.75 14.46 4.01
CA ASN A 152 -8.75 15.74 3.27
C ASN A 152 -7.45 15.97 2.50
N VAL A 153 -6.32 15.47 3.02
CA VAL A 153 -5.01 15.53 2.36
C VAL A 153 -4.92 14.44 1.29
N ALA A 154 -5.41 13.24 1.58
CA ALA A 154 -5.45 12.13 0.63
C ALA A 154 -6.17 12.51 -0.68
N LYS A 155 -7.30 13.22 -0.60
CA LYS A 155 -8.04 13.70 -1.78
C LYS A 155 -7.19 14.57 -2.72
N LEU A 156 -6.21 15.31 -2.21
CA LEU A 156 -5.32 16.12 -3.03
C LEU A 156 -4.40 15.24 -3.90
N THR A 157 -4.07 14.03 -3.43
CA THR A 157 -3.22 13.05 -4.13
C THR A 157 -3.99 12.18 -5.13
N ASP A 158 -5.33 12.24 -5.15
CA ASP A 158 -6.17 11.38 -6.00
C ASP A 158 -6.18 11.79 -7.48
N ARG A 159 -5.52 12.89 -7.86
CA ARG A 159 -5.39 13.35 -9.24
C ARG A 159 -4.01 12.97 -9.79
N GLU A 160 -3.99 12.19 -10.86
CA GLU A 160 -2.76 11.83 -11.56
C GLU A 160 -2.01 13.06 -12.07
N GLY A 161 -0.70 13.11 -11.87
CA GLY A 161 0.19 14.20 -12.25
C GLY A 161 -0.03 15.50 -11.46
N SER A 162 -0.83 15.49 -10.39
CA SER A 162 -0.98 16.66 -9.53
C SER A 162 0.29 16.90 -8.73
N PHE A 163 0.56 18.15 -8.35
CA PHE A 163 1.68 18.48 -7.48
C PHE A 163 1.69 17.63 -6.19
N ALA A 164 0.53 17.44 -5.56
CA ALA A 164 0.42 16.66 -4.33
C ALA A 164 0.85 15.20 -4.54
N GLN A 165 0.44 14.59 -5.65
CA GLN A 165 0.83 13.22 -5.98
C GLN A 165 2.33 13.14 -6.29
N THR A 166 2.84 14.00 -7.18
CA THR A 166 4.27 14.02 -7.54
C THR A 166 5.16 14.26 -6.32
N PHE A 167 4.73 15.11 -5.40
CA PHE A 167 5.45 15.39 -4.17
C PHE A 167 5.47 14.17 -3.22
N VAL A 168 4.36 13.44 -3.10
CA VAL A 168 4.31 12.17 -2.35
C VAL A 168 5.23 11.12 -2.99
N GLN A 169 5.24 11.01 -4.32
CA GLN A 169 6.15 10.11 -5.05
C GLN A 169 7.62 10.45 -4.78
N ALA A 170 7.96 11.74 -4.81
CA ALA A 170 9.31 12.23 -4.55
C ALA A 170 9.76 11.96 -3.11
N ILE A 171 8.90 12.18 -2.12
CA ILE A 171 9.18 11.79 -0.73
C ILE A 171 9.39 10.28 -0.63
N SER A 172 8.49 9.47 -1.19
CA SER A 172 8.63 8.02 -1.17
C SER A 172 9.96 7.56 -1.78
N PHE A 173 10.32 8.10 -2.95
CA PHE A 173 11.57 7.79 -3.60
C PHE A 173 12.79 8.15 -2.75
N LYS A 174 12.78 9.33 -2.10
CA LYS A 174 13.82 9.77 -1.16
C LYS A 174 13.93 8.85 0.06
N ILE A 175 12.80 8.37 0.59
CA ILE A 175 12.79 7.46 1.76
C ILE A 175 13.39 6.09 1.39
N TYR A 176 13.00 5.52 0.25
CA TYR A 176 13.16 4.08 0.03
C TYR A 176 14.10 3.67 -1.10
N ARG A 177 14.29 4.47 -2.16
CA ARG A 177 15.01 3.99 -3.36
C ARG A 177 16.48 3.63 -3.05
N GLY A 178 17.12 4.39 -2.16
CA GLY A 178 18.50 4.17 -1.74
C GLY A 178 18.67 3.19 -0.58
N VAL A 179 17.58 2.62 -0.06
CA VAL A 179 17.66 1.69 1.08
C VAL A 179 18.21 0.35 0.61
N GLU A 180 19.26 -0.12 1.27
CA GLU A 180 19.83 -1.43 0.99
C GLU A 180 18.86 -2.53 1.41
N VAL A 181 18.56 -3.44 0.47
CA VAL A 181 17.76 -4.64 0.70
C VAL A 181 18.62 -5.89 0.53
N HIS A 182 18.27 -6.95 1.25
CA HIS A 182 18.97 -8.23 1.13
C HIS A 182 19.01 -8.70 -0.33
N PRO A 183 20.13 -9.27 -0.84
CA PRO A 183 20.26 -9.63 -2.25
C PRO A 183 19.15 -10.54 -2.79
N GLN A 184 18.58 -11.41 -1.96
CA GLN A 184 17.46 -12.29 -2.34
C GLN A 184 16.12 -11.53 -2.51
N LEU A 185 15.94 -10.38 -1.87
CA LEU A 185 14.76 -9.52 -2.03
C LEU A 185 14.89 -8.54 -3.20
N ARG A 186 16.12 -8.25 -3.64
CA ARG A 186 16.40 -7.28 -4.70
C ARG A 186 15.59 -7.52 -5.99
N PRO A 187 15.43 -8.74 -6.52
CA PRO A 187 14.63 -8.96 -7.72
C PRO A 187 13.19 -8.48 -7.58
N PHE A 188 12.54 -8.75 -6.45
CA PHE A 188 11.16 -8.32 -6.17
C PHE A 188 11.05 -6.82 -6.03
N VAL A 189 12.03 -6.20 -5.37
CA VAL A 189 12.09 -4.75 -5.18
C VAL A 189 12.30 -4.02 -6.50
N GLU A 190 13.25 -4.46 -7.32
CA GLU A 190 13.51 -3.85 -8.62
C GLU A 190 12.34 -4.07 -9.60
N GLU A 191 11.70 -5.25 -9.57
CA GLU A 191 10.49 -5.52 -10.34
C GLU A 191 9.35 -4.57 -9.92
N ALA A 192 9.09 -4.44 -8.61
CA ALA A 192 8.08 -3.51 -8.09
C ALA A 192 8.37 -2.06 -8.48
N TRP A 193 9.63 -1.61 -8.37
CA TRP A 193 10.03 -0.27 -8.81
C TRP A 193 9.90 -0.06 -10.32
N SER A 194 10.20 -1.07 -11.14
CA SER A 194 10.10 -0.99 -12.60
C SER A 194 8.66 -0.81 -13.10
N LEU A 195 7.69 -1.28 -12.32
CA LEU A 195 6.27 -1.12 -12.59
C LEU A 195 5.78 0.31 -12.32
N LEU A 196 6.53 1.12 -11.59
CA LEU A 196 6.13 2.48 -11.20
C LEU A 196 6.76 3.52 -12.12
N PRO A 197 5.98 4.50 -12.62
CA PRO A 197 6.52 5.61 -13.38
C PRO A 197 7.65 6.34 -12.65
N ALA A 198 8.70 6.72 -13.38
CA ALA A 198 9.83 7.45 -12.83
C ALA A 198 9.38 8.78 -12.21
N VAL A 199 9.94 9.10 -11.03
CA VAL A 199 9.70 10.38 -10.37
C VAL A 199 10.38 11.49 -11.16
N SER A 200 9.67 12.59 -11.38
CA SER A 200 10.22 13.79 -12.00
C SER A 200 9.58 15.05 -11.44
N GLY A 201 10.24 16.20 -11.62
CA GLY A 201 9.64 17.52 -11.37
C GLY A 201 9.80 18.11 -9.97
N ILE A 202 10.30 17.35 -8.99
CA ILE A 202 10.64 17.88 -7.65
C ILE A 202 12.13 17.64 -7.37
N PRO A 203 12.94 18.69 -7.19
CA PRO A 203 14.36 18.54 -6.88
C PRO A 203 14.56 18.11 -5.41
N ASP A 204 15.63 17.37 -5.13
CA ASP A 204 15.92 16.84 -3.78
C ASP A 204 16.02 17.94 -2.71
N GLN A 205 16.48 19.13 -3.07
CA GLN A 205 16.59 20.28 -2.16
C GLN A 205 15.23 20.83 -1.71
N ALA A 206 14.15 20.52 -2.44
CA ALA A 206 12.79 20.91 -2.08
C ALA A 206 12.11 19.87 -1.17
N LEU A 207 12.75 18.72 -0.92
CA LEU A 207 12.22 17.65 -0.10
C LEU A 207 12.72 17.77 1.34
N PRO A 208 11.88 17.46 2.34
CA PRO A 208 12.32 17.43 3.74
C PRO A 208 13.38 16.35 3.95
N ASP A 209 14.16 16.48 5.03
CA ASP A 209 15.01 15.38 5.47
C ASP A 209 14.15 14.21 5.95
N VAL A 210 14.65 12.98 5.76
CA VAL A 210 13.89 11.77 6.08
C VAL A 210 13.56 11.70 7.57
N GLU A 211 14.46 12.20 8.42
CA GLU A 211 14.32 12.28 9.88
C GLU A 211 13.21 13.22 10.34
N ASP A 212 12.78 14.16 9.47
CA ASP A 212 11.70 15.11 9.75
C ASP A 212 10.31 14.58 9.38
N LEU A 213 10.20 13.32 8.94
CA LEU A 213 8.94 12.68 8.57
C LEU A 213 8.33 11.86 9.71
N ASN A 214 7.06 11.51 9.57
CA ASN A 214 6.38 10.61 10.51
C ASN A 214 6.45 9.17 10.01
N PHE A 215 6.74 8.25 10.93
CA PHE A 215 6.82 6.82 10.63
C PHE A 215 5.98 5.99 11.60
N PHE A 216 5.45 4.87 11.11
CA PHE A 216 4.90 3.85 11.98
C PHE A 216 6.00 3.16 12.79
N ASP A 217 5.72 2.88 14.06
CA ASP A 217 6.49 1.94 14.86
C ASP A 217 6.04 0.52 14.51
N VAL A 218 6.77 -0.13 13.61
CA VAL A 218 6.45 -1.48 13.13
C VAL A 218 7.09 -2.51 14.05
N PRO A 219 6.32 -3.32 14.81
CA PRO A 219 6.90 -4.32 15.71
C PRO A 219 7.56 -5.46 14.92
N SER A 220 8.71 -5.97 15.37
CA SER A 220 9.36 -7.13 14.71
C SER A 220 8.44 -8.36 14.65
N SER A 221 7.59 -8.56 15.67
CA SER A 221 6.59 -9.64 15.69
C SER A 221 5.55 -9.51 14.57
N PHE A 222 5.30 -8.30 14.06
CA PHE A 222 4.45 -8.12 12.89
C PHE A 222 5.13 -8.67 11.63
N LEU A 223 6.42 -8.40 11.43
CA LEU A 223 7.18 -8.87 10.27
C LEU A 223 7.23 -10.41 10.23
N VAL A 224 7.52 -11.04 11.39
CA VAL A 224 7.51 -12.50 11.54
C VAL A 224 6.14 -13.09 11.19
N LYS A 225 5.05 -12.52 11.71
CA LYS A 225 3.68 -12.97 11.38
C LYS A 225 3.33 -12.81 9.90
N ARG A 226 3.88 -11.81 9.22
CA ARG A 226 3.70 -11.65 7.77
C ARG A 226 4.43 -12.75 7.01
N LEU A 227 5.67 -13.04 7.37
CA LEU A 227 6.44 -14.16 6.81
C LEU A 227 5.72 -15.50 7.01
N GLU A 228 5.25 -15.79 8.23
CA GLU A 228 4.46 -16.99 8.53
C GLU A 228 3.20 -17.09 7.67
N LYS A 229 2.51 -15.96 7.45
CA LYS A 229 1.34 -15.93 6.58
C LYS A 229 1.69 -16.20 5.12
N VAL A 230 2.80 -15.65 4.61
CA VAL A 230 3.28 -15.93 3.25
C VAL A 230 3.58 -17.42 3.10
N ARG A 231 4.30 -18.03 4.05
CA ARG A 231 4.60 -19.47 4.07
C ARG A 231 3.34 -20.33 4.10
N SER A 232 2.39 -20.00 4.98
CA SER A 232 1.11 -20.70 5.08
C SER A 232 0.32 -20.66 3.77
N VAL A 233 0.35 -19.53 3.04
CA VAL A 233 -0.27 -19.44 1.71
C VAL A 233 0.49 -20.28 0.69
N SER A 234 1.81 -20.23 0.71
CA SER A 234 2.68 -21.02 -0.17
C SER A 234 2.44 -22.53 -0.01
N GLU A 235 2.38 -23.02 1.24
CA GLU A 235 2.08 -24.41 1.56
C GLU A 235 0.69 -24.83 1.03
N GLY A 236 -0.34 -24.00 1.25
CA GLY A 236 -1.67 -24.24 0.73
C GLY A 236 -1.71 -24.35 -0.80
N LEU A 237 -0.92 -23.52 -1.50
CA LEU A 237 -0.77 -23.59 -2.96
C LEU A 237 0.02 -24.83 -3.40
N GLY A 238 1.01 -25.28 -2.62
CA GLY A 238 1.76 -26.51 -2.87
C GLY A 238 0.89 -27.74 -2.83
N ARG A 239 -0.03 -27.82 -1.87
CA ARG A 239 -1.01 -28.92 -1.82
C ARG A 239 -1.89 -28.93 -3.08
N VAL A 240 -2.33 -27.78 -3.57
CA VAL A 240 -3.10 -27.68 -4.83
C VAL A 240 -2.24 -28.08 -6.04
N GLU A 241 -0.98 -27.66 -6.10
CA GLU A 241 -0.05 -28.04 -7.17
C GLU A 241 0.15 -29.56 -7.25
N GLU A 242 0.23 -30.23 -6.10
CA GLU A 242 0.35 -31.69 -5.96
C GLU A 242 -0.99 -32.43 -6.07
N GLU A 243 -2.08 -31.72 -6.38
CA GLU A 243 -3.46 -32.26 -6.44
C GLU A 243 -3.92 -32.91 -5.12
N LEU A 244 -3.38 -32.45 -4.00
CA LEU A 244 -3.73 -32.87 -2.64
C LEU A 244 -4.80 -31.94 -2.03
N PRO A 245 -5.65 -32.46 -1.13
CA PRO A 245 -6.62 -31.62 -0.43
C PRO A 245 -5.91 -30.60 0.46
N VAL A 246 -6.38 -29.36 0.49
CA VAL A 246 -5.89 -28.32 1.40
C VAL A 246 -6.49 -28.53 2.79
N GLU A 247 -5.65 -28.84 3.77
CA GLU A 247 -6.07 -29.05 5.16
C GLU A 247 -6.04 -27.75 5.97
N GLY A 248 -7.10 -27.52 6.73
CA GLY A 248 -7.18 -26.35 7.62
C GLY A 248 -7.36 -25.01 6.90
N LYS A 249 -7.46 -23.94 7.67
CA LYS A 249 -7.74 -22.59 7.16
C LYS A 249 -6.42 -21.90 6.77
N VAL A 250 -6.24 -21.58 5.49
CA VAL A 250 -5.05 -20.88 4.98
C VAL A 250 -5.11 -19.36 5.26
N VAL A 251 -6.00 -18.64 4.57
CA VAL A 251 -6.26 -17.19 4.81
C VAL A 251 -7.64 -17.01 5.41
N SER A 252 -8.66 -17.49 4.70
CA SER A 252 -10.05 -17.52 5.11
C SER A 252 -10.67 -18.85 4.71
N SER A 253 -11.85 -19.17 5.26
CA SER A 253 -12.59 -20.35 4.82
C SER A 253 -12.95 -20.28 3.34
N ARG A 254 -13.23 -19.06 2.84
CA ARG A 254 -13.53 -18.83 1.42
C ARG A 254 -12.30 -19.03 0.54
N TYR A 255 -11.15 -18.51 0.96
CA TYR A 255 -9.90 -18.73 0.24
C TYR A 255 -9.59 -20.23 0.13
N THR A 256 -9.64 -20.93 1.27
CA THR A 256 -9.36 -22.36 1.37
C THR A 256 -10.28 -23.18 0.47
N LYS A 257 -11.59 -22.90 0.49
CA LYS A 257 -12.55 -23.59 -0.39
C LYS A 257 -12.27 -23.32 -1.87
N GLY A 258 -12.04 -22.06 -2.23
CA GLY A 258 -11.80 -21.68 -3.63
C GLY A 258 -10.48 -22.17 -4.20
N LEU A 259 -9.50 -22.54 -3.35
CA LEU A 259 -8.25 -23.15 -3.81
C LEU A 259 -8.48 -24.51 -4.48
N ALA A 260 -9.55 -25.23 -4.14
CA ALA A 260 -9.88 -26.51 -4.77
C ALA A 260 -10.17 -26.38 -6.28
N ASP A 261 -10.62 -25.20 -6.73
CA ASP A 261 -10.94 -24.92 -8.14
C ASP A 261 -9.75 -24.30 -8.91
N LEU A 262 -8.64 -24.04 -8.22
CA LEU A 262 -7.46 -23.41 -8.81
C LEU A 262 -6.67 -24.43 -9.63
N LYS A 263 -6.24 -24.04 -10.85
CA LYS A 263 -5.42 -24.90 -11.70
C LYS A 263 -4.06 -25.18 -11.03
N PRO A 264 -3.57 -26.44 -10.97
CA PRO A 264 -2.28 -26.78 -10.36
C PRO A 264 -1.12 -25.93 -10.88
N LYS A 265 -1.08 -25.68 -12.20
CA LYS A 265 -0.06 -24.82 -12.82
C LYS A 265 -0.10 -23.36 -12.34
N ALA A 266 -1.27 -22.83 -12.03
CA ALA A 266 -1.39 -21.48 -11.48
C ALA A 266 -0.92 -21.45 -10.02
N ALA A 267 -1.32 -22.46 -9.24
CA ALA A 267 -0.89 -22.63 -7.86
C ALA A 267 0.64 -22.74 -7.75
N GLY A 268 1.28 -23.58 -8.55
CA GLY A 268 2.75 -23.75 -8.56
C GLY A 268 3.51 -22.47 -8.90
N ARG A 269 3.05 -21.69 -9.88
CA ARG A 269 3.68 -20.39 -10.21
C ARG A 269 3.64 -19.41 -9.05
N LEU A 270 2.49 -19.26 -8.39
CA LEU A 270 2.36 -18.35 -7.25
C LEU A 270 3.14 -18.89 -6.04
N ARG A 271 3.10 -20.20 -5.77
CA ARG A 271 3.91 -20.84 -4.72
C ARG A 271 5.39 -20.53 -4.90
N GLU A 272 5.96 -20.82 -6.06
CA GLU A 272 7.38 -20.59 -6.32
C GLU A 272 7.77 -19.12 -6.12
N HIS A 273 6.90 -18.19 -6.53
CA HIS A 273 7.08 -16.76 -6.28
C HIS A 273 7.10 -16.44 -4.78
N LEU A 274 6.13 -16.96 -4.01
CA LEU A 274 6.02 -16.73 -2.57
C LEU A 274 7.14 -17.41 -1.77
N ASP A 275 7.57 -18.62 -2.14
CA ASP A 275 8.69 -19.33 -1.51
C ASP A 275 10.00 -18.54 -1.64
N ARG A 276 10.32 -18.07 -2.85
CA ARG A 276 11.51 -17.23 -3.09
C ARG A 276 11.43 -15.91 -2.32
N TYR A 277 10.26 -15.28 -2.29
CA TYR A 277 10.07 -14.05 -1.52
C TYR A 277 10.22 -14.29 -0.02
N ALA A 278 9.61 -15.37 0.51
CA ALA A 278 9.68 -15.74 1.92
C ALA A 278 11.11 -16.04 2.36
N ALA A 279 11.90 -16.75 1.55
CA ALA A 279 13.32 -16.99 1.82
C ALA A 279 14.10 -15.67 1.89
N GLY A 280 13.82 -14.73 0.99
CA GLY A 280 14.44 -13.40 1.02
C GLY A 280 14.09 -12.60 2.27
N VAL A 281 12.82 -12.64 2.71
CA VAL A 281 12.36 -11.99 3.95
C VAL A 281 13.01 -12.63 5.16
N GLU A 282 13.06 -13.97 5.24
CA GLU A 282 13.72 -14.67 6.34
C GLU A 282 15.20 -14.28 6.47
N ALA A 283 15.93 -14.22 5.36
CA ALA A 283 17.33 -13.83 5.34
C ALA A 283 17.55 -12.34 5.70
N ALA A 284 16.54 -11.49 5.48
CA ALA A 284 16.59 -10.06 5.79
C ALA A 284 16.14 -9.74 7.23
N LEU A 285 15.41 -10.65 7.89
CA LEU A 285 15.01 -10.45 9.28
C LEU A 285 16.24 -10.55 10.19
N PRO A 286 16.38 -9.66 11.18
CA PRO A 286 17.41 -9.82 12.20
C PRO A 286 17.27 -11.19 12.87
N SER A 287 18.37 -11.90 13.08
CA SER A 287 18.38 -13.11 13.89
C SER A 287 17.79 -12.78 15.26
N VAL A 288 16.66 -13.40 15.59
CA VAL A 288 16.01 -13.28 16.90
C VAL A 288 16.73 -14.17 17.90
#